data_AF-A0A820Q9U5-F1
#
_entry.id   AF-A0A820Q9U5-F1
#
_cell.length_a   1.000
_cell.length_b   1.000
_cell.length_c   1.000
_cell.angle_alpha   90.00
_cell.angle_beta   90.00
_cell.angle_gamma   90.00
#
_symmetry.space_group_name_H-M   'P 1'
#
loop_
_entity.id
_entity.type
_entity.pdbx_description
1 polymer ?
#
loop_
_entity_poly.entity_id
_entity_poly.type
_entity_poly.pdbx_seq_one_letter_code
_entity_poly.pdbx_strand_id
1 'polypeptide(L)'
;MDPAYIGDSIFFVTITVSTVIRVLARIICSNNHTMEAELWCTNCEQSYCSKCFEQVHELPALKKQNHESIPVHHKPLEPALCDEHHRQKLEFWCNNCQKLVCNRCVILKHRDSSLHEIVEIDTAASHKAQLLEALCENIQSSLNECTKPFADNTDDSIQTVTRTFESIHTMITNREKELVREIREIQIKTKKLVNQHTIEMANLQELLNKHCKELKDMTSKNDTTTLLKVHEGLTQDLTKLMQRIIGVKLPIQTRYQIKGIDELEEKISNVFQTVRAIVQDDGIS
;
A
#
# COMPACT_ATOMS: atom_id res chain seq x y z
N MET A 1 6.56 23.32 3.95
CA MET A 1 5.64 22.48 3.17
C MET A 1 4.44 22.28 4.08
N ASP A 2 3.45 23.15 3.94
CA ASP A 2 2.32 23.28 4.85
C ASP A 2 1.21 22.27 4.51
N PRO A 3 0.62 21.59 5.52
CA PRO A 3 -0.58 20.77 5.36
C PRO A 3 -1.82 21.60 5.72
N ALA A 4 -2.48 22.17 4.71
CA ALA A 4 -3.76 22.84 4.89
C ALA A 4 -4.66 22.55 3.68
N TYR A 5 -5.37 21.42 3.73
CA TYR A 5 -6.63 21.25 2.98
C TYR A 5 -7.52 20.24 3.73
N ILE A 6 -8.04 20.69 4.86
CA ILE A 6 -9.20 20.09 5.51
C ILE A 6 -10.34 21.09 5.31
N GLY A 7 -11.44 20.65 4.70
CA GLY A 7 -12.69 21.41 4.75
C GLY A 7 -13.47 21.52 3.45
N ASP A 8 -13.54 20.49 2.61
CA ASP A 8 -14.66 20.43 1.67
C ASP A 8 -15.93 20.14 2.47
N SER A 9 -16.73 21.20 2.52
CA SER A 9 -18.02 21.27 3.19
C SER A 9 -18.94 20.23 2.57
N ILE A 10 -19.11 19.09 3.25
CA ILE A 10 -20.26 18.23 3.02
C ILE A 10 -21.46 18.99 3.56
N PHE A 11 -22.02 19.85 2.72
CA PHE A 11 -23.38 20.33 2.87
C PHE A 11 -24.25 19.08 2.71
N PHE A 12 -24.60 18.43 3.84
CA PHE A 12 -25.67 17.44 3.87
C PHE A 12 -26.97 18.18 3.60
N VAL A 13 -27.22 18.49 2.33
CA VAL A 13 -28.59 18.70 1.86
C VAL A 13 -29.26 17.36 2.10
N THR A 14 -30.25 17.31 2.98
CA THR A 14 -31.13 16.14 3.09
C THR A 14 -31.88 16.02 1.77
N ILE A 15 -31.30 15.31 0.81
CA ILE A 15 -31.92 15.08 -0.50
C ILE A 15 -33.04 14.07 -0.26
N THR A 16 -34.25 14.58 -0.04
CA THR A 16 -35.44 13.73 0.07
C THR A 16 -35.69 13.04 -1.27
N VAL A 17 -36.32 11.86 -1.28
CA VAL A 17 -36.71 11.16 -2.52
C VAL A 17 -37.57 12.07 -3.43
N SER A 18 -38.35 13.01 -2.86
CA SER A 18 -39.05 14.05 -3.63
C SER A 18 -38.09 14.96 -4.41
N THR A 19 -36.95 15.33 -3.82
CA THR A 19 -35.87 16.09 -4.45
C THR A 19 -35.17 15.26 -5.53
N VAL A 20 -34.91 13.97 -5.28
CA VAL A 20 -34.30 13.06 -6.27
C VAL A 20 -35.19 12.91 -7.51
N ILE A 21 -36.50 12.68 -7.33
CA ILE A 21 -37.45 12.59 -8.44
C ILE A 21 -37.50 13.90 -9.23
N ARG A 22 -37.46 15.06 -8.55
CA ARG A 22 -37.41 16.39 -9.21
C ARG A 22 -36.13 16.65 -10.00
N VAL A 23 -35.00 16.08 -9.58
CA VAL A 23 -33.68 16.24 -10.23
C VAL A 23 -33.51 15.26 -11.41
N LEU A 24 -34.11 14.08 -11.36
CA LEU A 24 -33.95 13.05 -12.39
C LEU A 24 -34.86 13.23 -13.62
N ALA A 25 -35.94 14.01 -13.50
CA ALA A 25 -36.80 14.31 -14.64
C ALA A 25 -36.14 15.39 -15.53
N ARG A 26 -35.56 14.99 -16.66
CA ARG A 26 -35.03 15.94 -17.66
C ARG A 26 -36.17 16.71 -18.30
N ILE A 27 -36.35 17.97 -17.90
CA ILE A 27 -37.37 18.86 -18.48
C ILE A 27 -36.75 19.55 -19.68
N ILE A 28 -37.37 19.40 -20.85
CA ILE A 28 -36.85 19.95 -22.11
C ILE A 28 -37.39 21.38 -22.34
N CYS A 29 -36.54 22.26 -22.89
CA CYS A 29 -36.91 23.63 -23.23
C CYS A 29 -38.05 23.67 -24.27
N SER A 30 -39.09 24.47 -23.99
CA SER A 30 -40.28 24.62 -24.84
C SER A 30 -39.99 25.29 -26.18
N ASN A 31 -38.94 26.12 -26.27
CA ASN A 31 -38.55 26.81 -27.51
C ASN A 31 -37.43 26.09 -28.26
N ASN A 32 -36.65 25.24 -27.57
CA ASN A 32 -35.58 24.47 -28.17
C ASN A 32 -35.55 23.05 -27.59
N HIS A 33 -36.22 22.12 -28.27
CA HIS A 33 -36.45 20.75 -27.81
C HIS A 33 -35.20 19.86 -27.73
N THR A 34 -34.02 20.42 -27.96
CA THR A 34 -32.72 19.74 -27.82
C THR A 34 -31.96 20.15 -26.56
N MET A 35 -32.42 21.19 -25.87
CA MET A 35 -31.77 21.74 -24.68
C MET A 35 -32.60 21.45 -23.42
N GLU A 36 -31.90 21.22 -22.31
CA GLU A 36 -32.52 21.09 -21.00
C GLU A 36 -33.00 22.46 -20.50
N ALA A 37 -34.19 22.50 -19.89
CA ALA A 37 -34.74 23.70 -19.31
C ALA A 37 -34.10 23.95 -17.94
N GLU A 38 -33.86 25.23 -17.63
CA GLU A 38 -33.29 25.68 -16.36
C GLU A 38 -34.31 26.52 -15.58
N LEU A 39 -35.19 27.22 -16.30
CA LEU A 39 -36.15 28.18 -15.77
C LEU A 39 -37.57 27.81 -16.17
N TRP A 40 -38.53 28.05 -15.28
CA TRP A 40 -39.97 28.00 -15.58
C TRP A 40 -40.57 29.39 -15.40
N CYS A 41 -41.24 29.89 -16.44
CA CYS A 41 -41.91 31.19 -16.44
C CYS A 41 -43.29 31.07 -15.79
N THR A 42 -43.56 31.80 -14.72
CA THR A 42 -44.84 31.74 -13.99
C THR A 42 -45.99 32.33 -14.81
N ASN A 43 -45.69 33.30 -15.69
CA ASN A 43 -46.69 33.97 -16.53
C ASN A 43 -47.01 33.20 -17.82
N CYS A 44 -46.02 32.52 -18.40
CA CYS A 44 -46.20 31.73 -19.63
C CYS A 44 -46.54 30.26 -19.36
N GLU A 45 -46.35 29.81 -18.11
CA GLU A 45 -46.46 28.40 -17.68
C GLU A 45 -45.57 27.42 -18.48
N GLN A 46 -44.50 27.94 -19.11
CA GLN A 46 -43.57 27.19 -19.98
C GLN A 46 -42.15 27.15 -19.42
N SER A 47 -41.40 26.11 -19.78
CA SER A 47 -40.02 25.88 -19.34
C SER A 47 -39.02 26.26 -20.42
N TYR A 48 -37.96 26.98 -20.07
CA TYR A 48 -36.96 27.47 -21.00
C TYR A 48 -35.55 27.18 -20.49
N CYS A 49 -34.59 26.98 -21.39
CA CYS A 49 -33.18 27.19 -21.05
C CYS A 49 -32.94 28.69 -20.87
N SER A 50 -31.90 29.06 -20.12
CA SER A 50 -31.61 30.47 -19.79
C SER A 50 -31.56 31.38 -21.02
N LYS A 51 -30.92 30.92 -22.10
CA LYS A 51 -30.84 31.65 -23.38
C LYS A 51 -32.21 31.87 -24.05
N CYS A 52 -33.07 30.85 -24.06
CA CYS A 52 -34.40 30.99 -24.66
C CYS A 52 -35.33 31.85 -23.80
N PHE A 53 -35.15 31.84 -22.48
CA PHE A 53 -35.93 32.69 -21.58
C PHE A 53 -35.69 34.17 -21.89
N GLU A 54 -34.42 34.59 -21.97
CA GLU A 54 -34.04 35.97 -22.32
C GLU A 54 -34.57 36.35 -23.71
N GLN A 55 -34.34 35.52 -24.73
CA GLN A 55 -34.77 35.82 -26.10
C GLN A 55 -36.29 36.04 -26.24
N VAL A 56 -37.09 35.26 -25.51
CA VAL A 56 -38.56 35.39 -25.55
C VAL A 56 -39.00 36.61 -24.73
N HIS A 57 -38.44 36.81 -23.53
CA HIS A 57 -38.95 37.80 -22.57
C HIS A 57 -38.29 39.19 -22.68
N GLU A 58 -37.23 39.34 -23.48
CA GLU A 58 -36.65 40.65 -23.83
C GLU A 58 -37.38 41.36 -24.98
N LEU A 59 -38.32 40.69 -25.66
CA LEU A 59 -39.15 41.29 -26.69
C LEU A 59 -39.99 42.45 -26.12
N PRO A 60 -40.05 43.62 -26.79
CA PRO A 60 -40.70 44.82 -26.24
C PRO A 60 -42.15 44.64 -25.75
N ALA A 61 -42.88 43.70 -26.36
CA ALA A 61 -44.26 43.36 -25.99
C ALA A 61 -44.37 42.60 -24.65
N LEU A 62 -43.40 41.74 -24.34
CA LEU A 62 -43.39 40.90 -23.12
C LEU A 62 -42.56 41.54 -22.00
N LYS A 63 -41.54 42.33 -22.34
CA LYS A 63 -40.73 43.09 -21.40
C LYS A 63 -41.54 44.11 -20.58
N LYS A 64 -42.65 44.62 -21.13
CA LYS A 64 -43.62 45.48 -20.42
C LYS A 64 -44.45 44.73 -19.37
N GLN A 65 -44.54 43.40 -19.47
CA GLN A 65 -45.37 42.55 -18.61
C GLN A 65 -44.59 41.94 -17.43
N ASN A 66 -43.28 42.23 -17.33
CA ASN A 66 -42.38 41.81 -16.23
C ASN A 66 -42.57 40.34 -15.81
N HIS A 67 -42.47 39.43 -16.77
CA HIS A 67 -42.64 38.00 -16.52
C HIS A 67 -41.59 37.48 -15.53
N GLU A 68 -42.02 36.70 -14.55
CA GLU A 68 -41.15 36.13 -13.52
C GLU A 68 -40.81 34.68 -13.83
N SER A 69 -39.60 34.26 -13.43
CA SER A 69 -39.17 32.87 -13.55
C SER A 69 -38.65 32.32 -12.24
N ILE A 70 -38.88 31.03 -12.02
CA ILE A 70 -38.28 30.24 -10.94
C ILE A 70 -37.43 29.12 -11.55
N PRO A 71 -36.49 28.53 -10.79
CA PRO A 71 -35.78 27.34 -11.25
C PRO A 71 -36.76 26.22 -11.63
N VAL A 72 -36.51 25.50 -12.73
CA VAL A 72 -37.46 24.54 -13.32
C VAL A 72 -37.87 23.41 -12.35
N HIS A 73 -36.98 23.04 -11.42
CA HIS A 73 -37.26 22.04 -10.37
C HIS A 73 -38.21 22.53 -9.27
N HIS A 74 -38.52 23.83 -9.26
CA HIS A 74 -39.54 24.45 -8.43
C HIS A 74 -40.88 24.66 -9.18
N LYS A 75 -40.99 24.25 -10.46
CA LYS A 75 -42.26 24.27 -11.20
C LYS A 75 -43.35 23.60 -10.34
N PRO A 76 -44.50 24.26 -10.09
CA PRO A 76 -45.64 23.61 -9.46
C PRO A 76 -46.03 22.35 -10.24
N LEU A 77 -46.08 21.21 -9.56
CA LEU A 77 -46.48 19.96 -10.20
C LEU A 77 -47.96 20.06 -10.57
N GLU A 78 -48.25 20.02 -11.86
CA GLU A 78 -49.61 19.85 -12.33
C GLU A 78 -50.13 18.49 -11.83
N PRO A 79 -51.37 18.43 -11.32
CA PRO A 79 -51.92 17.17 -10.86
C PRO A 79 -52.00 16.22 -12.05
N ALA A 80 -51.38 15.05 -11.92
CA ALA A 80 -51.46 14.03 -12.96
C ALA A 80 -52.93 13.66 -13.19
N LEU A 81 -53.39 13.75 -14.43
CA LEU A 81 -54.78 13.47 -14.81
C LEU A 81 -54.89 12.04 -15.32
N CYS A 82 -56.06 11.43 -15.11
CA CYS A 82 -56.32 10.08 -15.57
C CYS A 82 -56.53 10.04 -17.09
N ASP A 83 -55.83 9.13 -17.76
CA ASP A 83 -55.93 8.93 -19.22
C ASP A 83 -57.33 8.49 -19.68
N GLU A 84 -58.08 7.77 -18.85
CA GLU A 84 -59.45 7.35 -19.17
C GLU A 84 -60.49 8.40 -18.75
N HIS A 85 -60.14 9.27 -17.79
CA HIS A 85 -61.02 10.24 -17.18
C HIS A 85 -60.31 11.58 -17.09
N HIS A 86 -60.13 12.23 -18.24
CA HIS A 86 -59.28 13.43 -18.42
C HIS A 86 -59.56 14.63 -17.50
N ARG A 87 -60.65 14.63 -16.73
CA ARG A 87 -60.98 15.67 -15.72
C ARG A 87 -60.80 15.20 -14.27
N GLN A 88 -60.24 14.02 -14.05
CA GLN A 88 -60.06 13.42 -12.74
C GLN A 88 -58.57 13.31 -12.43
N LYS A 89 -58.21 13.75 -11.23
CA LYS A 89 -56.83 13.65 -10.73
C LYS A 89 -56.51 12.22 -10.33
N LEU A 90 -55.28 11.80 -10.56
CA LEU A 90 -54.73 10.55 -10.06
C LEU A 90 -54.32 10.78 -8.60
N GLU A 91 -55.09 10.21 -7.68
CA GLU A 91 -54.94 10.43 -6.23
C GLU A 91 -54.63 9.11 -5.49
N PHE A 92 -54.78 7.98 -6.17
CA PHE A 92 -54.63 6.65 -5.59
C PHE A 92 -53.70 5.77 -6.41
N TRP A 93 -53.15 4.76 -5.75
CA TRP A 93 -52.35 3.70 -6.35
C TRP A 93 -53.02 2.35 -6.10
N CYS A 94 -53.14 1.54 -7.15
CA CYS A 94 -53.58 0.16 -7.01
C CYS A 94 -52.37 -0.78 -6.96
N ASN A 95 -52.17 -1.48 -5.83
CA ASN A 95 -51.04 -2.40 -5.66
C ASN A 95 -51.14 -3.61 -6.59
N ASN A 96 -52.34 -4.18 -6.79
CA ASN A 96 -52.50 -5.34 -7.66
C ASN A 96 -52.27 -4.99 -9.14
N CYS A 97 -52.69 -3.81 -9.58
CA CYS A 97 -52.53 -3.38 -10.97
C CYS A 97 -51.22 -2.62 -11.23
N GLN A 98 -50.45 -2.32 -10.18
CA GLN A 98 -49.22 -1.50 -10.22
C GLN A 98 -49.39 -0.21 -11.05
N LYS A 99 -50.46 0.54 -10.80
CA LYS A 99 -50.75 1.79 -11.53
C LYS A 99 -51.46 2.85 -10.68
N LEU A 100 -51.31 4.09 -11.10
CA LEU A 100 -52.08 5.23 -10.58
C LEU A 100 -53.52 5.17 -11.08
N VAL A 101 -54.47 5.48 -10.20
CA VAL A 101 -55.91 5.49 -10.51
C VAL A 101 -56.58 6.73 -9.90
N CYS A 102 -57.58 7.27 -10.61
CA CYS A 102 -58.44 8.33 -10.08
C CYS A 102 -59.64 7.76 -9.34
N ASN A 103 -60.37 8.59 -8.59
CA ASN A 103 -61.59 8.18 -7.88
C ASN A 103 -62.60 7.46 -8.80
N ARG A 104 -62.79 7.94 -10.04
CA ARG A 104 -63.69 7.29 -11.00
C ARG A 104 -63.20 5.91 -11.45
N CYS A 105 -61.89 5.70 -11.59
CA CYS A 105 -61.32 4.37 -11.85
C CYS A 105 -61.53 3.42 -10.67
N VAL A 106 -61.46 3.92 -9.44
CA VAL A 106 -61.73 3.14 -8.23
C VAL A 106 -63.17 2.65 -8.26
N ILE A 107 -64.13 3.54 -8.49
CA ILE A 107 -65.56 3.19 -8.48
C ILE A 107 -65.96 2.26 -9.65
N LEU A 108 -65.44 2.51 -10.85
CA LEU A 108 -65.89 1.81 -12.06
C LEU A 108 -65.14 0.50 -12.33
N LYS A 109 -63.86 0.42 -11.97
CA LYS A 109 -62.97 -0.69 -12.39
C LYS A 109 -62.22 -1.36 -11.25
N HIS A 110 -62.06 -0.69 -10.09
CA HIS A 110 -61.30 -1.23 -8.96
C HIS A 110 -62.11 -1.22 -7.66
N ARG A 111 -63.42 -1.45 -7.78
CA ARG A 111 -64.36 -1.37 -6.65
C ARG A 111 -64.25 -2.58 -5.73
N ASP A 112 -63.88 -3.72 -6.28
CA ASP A 112 -63.73 -4.96 -5.53
C ASP A 112 -62.41 -4.95 -4.76
N SER A 113 -62.50 -4.70 -3.45
CA SER A 113 -61.35 -4.65 -2.56
C SER A 113 -60.68 -6.01 -2.36
N SER A 114 -61.32 -7.11 -2.75
CA SER A 114 -60.68 -8.44 -2.73
C SER A 114 -59.71 -8.64 -3.90
N LEU A 115 -59.90 -7.89 -4.99
CA LEU A 115 -59.07 -7.94 -6.20
C LEU A 115 -58.12 -6.74 -6.32
N HIS A 116 -58.49 -5.62 -5.69
CA HIS A 116 -57.77 -4.35 -5.82
C HIS A 116 -57.57 -3.69 -4.46
N GLU A 117 -56.33 -3.75 -3.99
CA GLU A 117 -55.86 -2.95 -2.88
C GLU A 117 -55.52 -1.54 -3.39
N ILE A 118 -56.31 -0.56 -2.93
CA ILE A 118 -56.17 0.85 -3.27
C ILE A 118 -55.61 1.60 -2.05
N VAL A 119 -54.53 2.33 -2.28
CA VAL A 119 -53.87 3.17 -1.27
C VAL A 119 -53.69 4.58 -1.80
N GLU A 120 -53.57 5.56 -0.90
CA GLU A 120 -53.28 6.94 -1.29
C GLU A 120 -51.88 7.06 -1.89
N ILE A 121 -51.73 7.97 -2.86
CA ILE A 121 -50.48 8.12 -3.62
C ILE A 121 -49.28 8.44 -2.73
N ASP A 122 -49.44 9.29 -1.70
CA ASP A 122 -48.33 9.67 -0.82
C ASP A 122 -47.86 8.50 0.04
N THR A 123 -48.81 7.67 0.50
CA THR A 123 -48.50 6.45 1.28
C THR A 123 -47.77 5.44 0.40
N ALA A 124 -48.25 5.21 -0.83
CA ALA A 124 -47.62 4.30 -1.79
C ALA A 124 -46.22 4.77 -2.19
N ALA A 125 -46.06 6.08 -2.42
CA ALA A 125 -44.78 6.68 -2.79
C ALA A 125 -43.76 6.56 -1.65
N SER A 126 -44.16 6.87 -0.41
CA SER A 126 -43.30 6.73 0.77
C SER A 126 -42.82 5.28 0.95
N HIS A 127 -43.72 4.31 0.82
CA HIS A 127 -43.37 2.90 1.00
C HIS A 127 -42.43 2.40 -0.12
N LYS A 128 -42.70 2.76 -1.38
CA LYS A 128 -41.81 2.42 -2.51
C LYS A 128 -40.45 3.11 -2.41
N ALA A 129 -40.41 4.35 -1.93
CA ALA A 129 -39.18 5.09 -1.67
C ALA A 129 -38.28 4.37 -0.66
N GLN A 130 -38.84 3.96 0.49
CA GLN A 130 -38.12 3.21 1.52
C GLN A 130 -37.59 1.86 0.99
N LEU A 131 -38.39 1.15 0.18
CA LEU A 131 -37.95 -0.09 -0.45
C LEU A 131 -36.74 0.13 -1.37
N LEU A 132 -36.77 1.19 -2.18
CA LEU A 132 -35.66 1.53 -3.08
C LEU A 132 -34.40 1.92 -2.29
N GLU A 133 -34.55 2.72 -1.23
CA GLU A 133 -33.43 3.07 -0.34
C GLU A 133 -32.80 1.83 0.27
N ALA A 134 -33.60 0.92 0.84
CA ALA A 134 -33.12 -0.33 1.41
C ALA A 134 -32.41 -1.23 0.37
N LEU A 135 -32.91 -1.28 -0.87
CA LEU A 135 -32.25 -2.01 -1.95
C LEU A 135 -30.90 -1.37 -2.33
N CYS A 136 -30.83 -0.05 -2.41
CA CYS A 136 -29.58 0.67 -2.65
C CYS A 136 -28.55 0.43 -1.55
N GLU A 137 -28.97 0.49 -0.28
CA GLU A 137 -28.10 0.18 0.86
C GLU A 137 -27.55 -1.25 0.82
N ASN A 138 -28.40 -2.23 0.49
CA ASN A 138 -27.99 -3.63 0.37
C ASN A 138 -27.03 -3.88 -0.81
N ILE A 139 -27.22 -3.19 -1.94
CA ILE A 139 -26.29 -3.27 -3.07
C ILE A 139 -24.95 -2.65 -2.67
N GLN A 140 -24.97 -1.50 -1.99
CA GLN A 140 -23.75 -0.82 -1.56
C GLN A 140 -22.96 -1.65 -0.52
N SER A 141 -23.65 -2.28 0.44
CA SER A 141 -22.99 -3.16 1.41
C SER A 141 -22.37 -4.38 0.74
N SER A 142 -23.09 -5.03 -0.17
CA SER A 142 -22.60 -6.20 -0.94
C SER A 142 -21.39 -5.85 -1.80
N LEU A 143 -21.41 -4.68 -2.45
CA LEU A 143 -20.25 -4.17 -3.21
C LEU A 143 -19.05 -3.94 -2.30
N ASN A 144 -19.26 -3.29 -1.15
CA ASN A 144 -18.20 -3.05 -0.18
C ASN A 144 -17.59 -4.36 0.35
N GLU A 145 -18.41 -5.36 0.65
CA GLU A 145 -17.96 -6.69 1.05
C GLU A 145 -17.14 -7.40 -0.03
N CYS A 146 -17.50 -7.22 -1.30
CA CYS A 146 -16.75 -7.78 -2.43
C CYS A 146 -15.40 -7.07 -2.66
N THR A 147 -15.31 -5.78 -2.36
CA THR A 147 -14.09 -4.98 -2.57
C THR A 147 -13.08 -5.00 -1.40
N LYS A 148 -13.55 -5.25 -0.16
CA LYS A 148 -12.69 -5.34 1.04
C LYS A 148 -11.56 -6.37 0.95
N PRO A 149 -11.78 -7.63 0.54
CA PRO A 149 -10.72 -8.63 0.50
C PRO A 149 -9.59 -8.28 -0.49
N PHE A 150 -9.87 -7.53 -1.56
CA PHE A 150 -8.84 -7.10 -2.49
C PHE A 150 -7.90 -6.04 -1.89
N ALA A 151 -8.42 -5.10 -1.09
CA ALA A 151 -7.60 -4.09 -0.44
C ALA A 151 -6.77 -4.66 0.71
N ASP A 152 -7.40 -5.48 1.58
CA ASP A 152 -6.75 -6.06 2.76
C ASP A 152 -5.71 -7.13 2.38
N ASN A 153 -5.99 -7.98 1.37
CA ASN A 153 -5.04 -9.01 0.93
C ASN A 153 -3.80 -8.41 0.25
N THR A 154 -3.94 -7.25 -0.40
CA THR A 154 -2.80 -6.55 -1.02
C THR A 154 -1.88 -5.97 0.05
N ASP A 155 -2.43 -5.32 1.08
CA ASP A 155 -1.63 -4.76 2.18
C ASP A 155 -0.94 -5.87 3.00
N ASP A 156 -1.64 -6.96 3.29
CA ASP A 156 -1.07 -8.14 3.96
C ASP A 156 0.05 -8.79 3.14
N SER A 157 -0.11 -8.88 1.81
CA SER A 157 0.92 -9.40 0.90
C SER A 157 2.14 -8.47 0.87
N ILE A 158 1.94 -7.15 0.77
CA ILE A 158 3.02 -6.14 0.82
C ILE A 158 3.76 -6.23 2.15
N GLN A 159 3.03 -6.33 3.26
CA GLN A 159 3.59 -6.43 4.59
C GLN A 159 4.39 -7.72 4.77
N THR A 160 3.88 -8.83 4.24
CA THR A 160 4.57 -10.13 4.28
C THR A 160 5.86 -10.07 3.48
N VAL A 161 5.84 -9.56 2.25
CA VAL A 161 7.05 -9.36 1.43
C VAL A 161 8.07 -8.49 2.16
N THR A 162 7.63 -7.36 2.73
CA THR A 162 8.49 -6.42 3.46
C THR A 162 9.20 -7.10 4.64
N ARG A 163 8.44 -7.76 5.53
CA ARG A 163 8.99 -8.51 6.67
C ARG A 163 9.97 -9.60 6.23
N THR A 164 9.69 -10.22 5.10
CA THR A 164 10.49 -11.30 4.54
C THR A 164 11.88 -10.80 4.11
N PHE A 165 11.94 -9.66 3.42
CA PHE A 165 13.21 -9.03 3.04
C PHE A 165 13.97 -8.46 4.25
N GLU A 166 13.28 -7.90 5.25
CA GLU A 166 13.90 -7.47 6.51
C GLU A 166 14.58 -8.63 7.25
N SER A 167 13.96 -9.82 7.24
CA SER A 167 14.54 -11.05 7.80
C SER A 167 15.82 -11.46 7.07
N ILE A 168 15.82 -11.45 5.73
CA ILE A 168 17.03 -11.72 4.92
C ILE A 168 18.14 -10.72 5.25
N HIS A 169 17.82 -9.42 5.27
CA HIS A 169 18.80 -8.38 5.60
C HIS A 169 19.43 -8.62 6.98
N THR A 170 18.61 -8.99 7.97
CA THR A 170 19.07 -9.30 9.32
C THR A 170 19.99 -10.53 9.35
N MET A 171 19.62 -11.61 8.65
CA MET A 171 20.44 -12.82 8.56
C MET A 171 21.81 -12.55 7.92
N ILE A 172 21.82 -11.85 6.78
CA ILE A 172 23.07 -11.50 6.07
C ILE A 172 23.95 -10.61 6.95
N THR A 173 23.37 -9.56 7.55
CA THR A 173 24.10 -8.62 8.41
C THR A 173 24.71 -9.33 9.63
N ASN A 174 23.98 -10.26 10.23
CA ASN A 174 24.50 -11.03 11.36
C ASN A 174 25.63 -11.96 10.95
N ARG A 175 25.51 -12.64 9.79
CA ARG A 175 26.58 -13.51 9.29
C ARG A 175 27.84 -12.73 8.92
N GLU A 176 27.68 -11.56 8.30
CA GLU A 176 28.78 -10.64 8.02
C GLU A 176 29.55 -10.28 9.30
N LYS A 177 28.83 -9.85 10.34
CA LYS A 177 29.44 -9.51 11.64
C LYS A 177 30.19 -10.68 12.26
N GLU A 178 29.62 -11.88 12.18
CA GLU A 178 30.24 -13.09 12.72
C GLU A 178 31.53 -13.44 11.98
N LEU A 179 31.51 -13.43 10.64
CA LEU A 179 32.70 -13.68 9.81
C LEU A 179 33.81 -12.67 10.07
N VAL A 180 33.46 -11.38 10.17
CA VAL A 180 34.42 -10.33 10.50
C VAL A 180 35.03 -10.56 11.88
N ARG A 181 34.23 -10.99 12.86
CA ARG A 181 34.72 -11.34 14.21
C ARG A 181 35.69 -12.51 14.17
N GLU A 182 35.34 -13.60 13.48
CA GLU A 182 36.20 -14.78 13.33
C GLU A 182 37.56 -14.43 12.70
N ILE A 183 37.55 -13.63 11.62
CA ILE A 183 38.77 -13.15 10.94
C ILE A 183 39.63 -12.34 11.91
N ARG A 184 39.03 -11.41 12.67
CA ARG A 184 39.76 -10.58 13.66
C ARG A 184 40.38 -11.42 14.78
N GLU A 185 39.67 -12.42 15.29
CA GLU A 185 40.19 -13.32 16.32
C GLU A 185 41.40 -14.12 15.83
N ILE A 186 41.34 -14.62 14.60
CA ILE A 186 42.47 -15.30 13.96
C ILE A 186 43.64 -14.33 13.81
N GLN A 187 43.41 -13.12 13.31
CA GLN A 187 44.44 -12.09 13.17
C GLN A 187 45.13 -11.77 14.51
N ILE A 188 44.36 -11.63 15.60
CA ILE A 188 44.90 -11.39 16.95
C ILE A 188 45.79 -12.56 17.39
N LYS A 189 45.32 -13.80 17.23
CA LYS A 189 46.07 -15.01 17.59
C LYS A 189 47.37 -15.11 16.78
N THR A 190 47.29 -14.90 15.46
CA THR A 190 48.47 -14.91 14.58
C THR A 190 49.45 -13.80 14.94
N LYS A 191 48.99 -12.58 15.19
CA LYS A 191 49.86 -11.46 15.59
C LYS A 191 50.58 -11.74 16.92
N LYS A 192 49.87 -12.33 17.89
CA LYS A 192 50.47 -12.74 19.18
C LYS A 192 51.55 -13.80 18.98
N LEU A 193 51.26 -14.82 18.16
CA LEU A 193 52.21 -15.90 17.87
C LEU A 193 53.45 -15.38 17.12
N VAL A 194 53.25 -14.54 16.10
CA VAL A 194 54.35 -13.90 15.37
C VAL A 194 55.21 -13.09 16.32
N ASN A 195 54.61 -12.25 17.18
CA ASN A 195 55.36 -11.46 18.15
C ASN A 195 56.17 -12.33 19.12
N GLN A 196 55.61 -13.45 19.59
CA GLN A 196 56.34 -14.42 20.42
C GLN A 196 57.55 -15.01 19.68
N HIS A 197 57.38 -15.44 18.43
CA HIS A 197 58.48 -15.96 17.63
C HIS A 197 59.52 -14.88 17.28
N THR A 198 59.11 -13.63 17.05
CA THR A 198 60.03 -12.51 16.83
C THR A 198 60.92 -12.26 18.05
N ILE A 199 60.34 -12.28 19.26
CA ILE A 199 61.10 -12.14 20.51
C ILE A 199 62.06 -13.31 20.69
N GLU A 200 61.60 -14.55 20.47
CA GLU A 200 62.45 -15.73 20.57
C GLU A 200 63.62 -15.67 19.58
N MET A 201 63.37 -15.30 18.33
CA MET A 201 64.40 -15.12 17.30
C MET A 201 65.40 -14.03 17.69
N ALA A 202 64.95 -12.90 18.23
CA ALA A 202 65.85 -11.85 18.70
C ALA A 202 66.79 -12.33 19.82
N ASN A 203 66.27 -13.09 20.79
CA ASN A 203 67.06 -13.67 21.88
C ASN A 203 68.09 -14.69 21.36
N LEU A 204 67.69 -15.54 20.40
CA LEU A 204 68.59 -16.52 19.80
C LEU A 204 69.69 -15.85 18.96
N GLN A 205 69.36 -14.75 18.28
CA GLN A 205 70.33 -13.93 17.55
C GLN A 205 71.35 -13.27 18.48
N GLU A 206 70.90 -12.75 19.63
CA GLU A 206 71.80 -12.16 20.64
C GLU A 206 72.77 -13.21 21.20
N LEU A 207 72.26 -14.41 21.52
CA LEU A 207 73.09 -15.52 22.00
C LEU A 207 74.11 -15.97 20.94
N LEU A 208 73.70 -16.06 19.67
CA LEU A 208 74.62 -16.36 18.56
C LEU A 208 75.72 -15.30 18.46
N ASN A 209 75.35 -14.02 18.50
CA ASN A 209 76.29 -12.91 18.42
C ASN A 209 77.31 -12.96 19.57
N LYS A 210 76.88 -13.33 20.78
CA LYS A 210 77.76 -13.53 21.94
C LYS A 210 78.80 -14.63 21.68
N HIS A 211 78.38 -15.83 21.26
CA HIS A 211 79.30 -16.93 20.96
C HIS A 211 80.25 -16.59 19.81
N CYS A 212 79.77 -15.91 18.76
CA CYS A 212 80.62 -15.45 17.67
C CYS A 212 81.67 -14.43 18.11
N LYS A 213 81.33 -13.55 19.07
CA LYS A 213 82.28 -12.59 19.65
C LYS A 213 83.35 -13.29 20.48
N GLU A 214 82.96 -14.22 21.35
CA GLU A 214 83.89 -15.02 22.16
C GLU A 214 84.89 -15.79 21.28
N LEU A 215 84.42 -16.39 20.16
CA LEU A 215 85.28 -17.04 19.17
C LEU A 215 86.28 -16.08 18.51
N LYS A 216 85.83 -14.90 18.09
CA LYS A 216 86.70 -13.87 17.48
C LYS A 216 87.75 -13.36 18.47
N ASP A 217 87.37 -13.14 19.73
CA ASP A 217 88.28 -12.69 20.78
C ASP A 217 89.36 -13.75 21.10
N MET A 218 88.99 -15.03 21.16
CA MET A 218 89.95 -16.13 21.37
C MET A 218 90.91 -16.31 20.18
N THR A 219 90.40 -16.16 18.96
CA THR A 219 91.21 -16.34 17.74
C THR A 219 92.17 -15.16 17.54
N SER A 220 91.75 -13.92 17.81
CA SER A 220 92.59 -12.72 17.68
C SER A 220 93.72 -12.63 18.72
N LYS A 221 93.51 -13.19 19.93
CA LYS A 221 94.54 -13.26 20.98
C LYS A 221 95.51 -14.44 20.82
N ASN A 222 95.34 -15.25 19.76
CA ASN A 222 96.11 -16.47 19.51
C ASN A 222 96.09 -17.47 20.69
N ASP A 223 94.99 -17.48 21.47
CA ASP A 223 94.81 -18.34 22.64
C ASP A 223 94.35 -19.74 22.21
N THR A 224 95.23 -20.44 21.49
CA THR A 224 94.98 -21.77 20.92
C THR A 224 94.72 -22.82 21.99
N THR A 225 95.28 -22.67 23.19
CA THR A 225 95.13 -23.64 24.29
C THR A 225 93.74 -23.56 24.90
N THR A 226 93.23 -22.35 25.17
CA THR A 226 91.86 -22.18 25.69
C THR A 226 90.83 -22.57 24.63
N LEU A 227 91.06 -22.20 23.36
CA LEU A 227 90.20 -22.60 22.25
C LEU A 227 90.06 -24.12 22.16
N LEU A 228 91.16 -24.88 22.18
CA LEU A 228 91.12 -26.35 22.15
C LEU A 228 90.37 -26.95 23.35
N LYS A 229 90.46 -26.33 24.54
CA LYS A 229 89.73 -26.78 25.74
C LYS A 229 88.22 -26.55 25.66
N VAL A 230 87.76 -25.50 24.97
CA VAL A 230 86.34 -25.12 24.94
C VAL A 230 85.64 -25.45 23.61
N HIS A 231 86.39 -25.81 22.56
CA HIS A 231 85.85 -25.98 21.20
C HIS A 231 84.70 -27.00 21.13
N GLU A 232 84.81 -28.11 21.86
CA GLU A 232 83.84 -29.20 21.82
C GLU A 232 82.51 -28.76 22.44
N GLY A 233 82.56 -28.11 23.61
CA GLY A 233 81.39 -27.54 24.27
C GLY A 233 80.72 -26.45 23.43
N LEU A 234 81.51 -25.54 22.86
CA LEU A 234 80.99 -24.46 22.03
C LEU A 234 80.36 -24.99 20.72
N THR A 235 80.94 -26.04 20.13
CA THR A 235 80.38 -26.71 18.95
C THR A 235 79.03 -27.35 19.28
N GLN A 236 78.89 -27.99 20.44
CA GLN A 236 77.61 -28.52 20.90
C GLN A 236 76.58 -27.40 21.11
N ASP A 237 76.97 -26.29 21.73
CA ASP A 237 76.05 -25.18 22.00
C ASP A 237 75.57 -24.49 20.72
N LEU A 238 76.47 -24.26 19.76
CA LEU A 238 76.11 -23.74 18.43
C LEU A 238 75.21 -24.71 17.66
N THR A 239 75.45 -26.01 17.76
CA THR A 239 74.60 -27.03 17.12
C THR A 239 73.18 -27.03 17.70
N LYS A 240 73.05 -26.98 19.03
CA LYS A 240 71.76 -26.86 19.71
C LYS A 240 71.03 -25.57 19.33
N LEU A 241 71.79 -24.47 19.22
CA LEU A 241 71.25 -23.17 18.82
C LEU A 241 70.71 -23.22 17.38
N MET A 242 71.47 -23.82 16.45
CA MET A 242 71.05 -24.02 15.07
C MET A 242 69.76 -24.85 14.98
N GLN A 243 69.64 -25.93 15.75
CA GLN A 243 68.42 -26.73 15.81
C GLN A 243 67.20 -25.93 16.30
N ARG A 244 67.37 -25.07 17.31
CA ARG A 244 66.30 -24.18 17.79
C ARG A 244 65.88 -23.17 16.72
N ILE A 245 66.83 -22.57 16.00
CA ILE A 245 66.52 -21.61 14.93
C ILE A 245 65.72 -22.27 13.80
N ILE A 246 66.13 -23.47 13.36
CA ILE A 246 65.41 -24.24 12.33
C ILE A 246 64.00 -24.65 12.80
N GLY A 247 63.83 -24.88 14.10
CA GLY A 247 62.56 -25.29 14.70
C GLY A 247 61.48 -24.21 14.74
N VAL A 248 61.84 -22.92 14.61
CA VAL A 248 60.87 -21.82 14.64
C VAL A 248 60.11 -21.76 13.31
N LYS A 249 58.86 -22.20 13.31
CA LYS A 249 57.95 -22.14 12.16
C LYS A 249 57.10 -20.88 12.22
N LEU A 250 57.34 -19.93 11.32
CA LEU A 250 56.45 -18.79 11.13
C LEU A 250 55.19 -19.20 10.36
N PRO A 251 54.00 -18.71 10.73
CA PRO A 251 52.79 -18.94 9.94
C PRO A 251 52.86 -18.14 8.63
N ILE A 252 52.98 -18.83 7.48
CA ILE A 252 53.22 -18.18 6.16
C ILE A 252 51.93 -17.79 5.44
N GLN A 253 50.76 -18.33 5.78
CA GLN A 253 49.49 -17.91 5.16
C GLN A 253 48.28 -18.36 5.99
N THR A 254 47.41 -17.43 6.38
CA THR A 254 46.07 -17.74 6.87
C THR A 254 45.08 -17.64 5.72
N ARG A 255 44.88 -18.73 4.97
CA ARG A 255 43.72 -18.84 4.09
C ARG A 255 42.49 -18.99 4.98
N TYR A 256 41.65 -17.96 5.03
CA TYR A 256 40.41 -17.99 5.81
C TYR A 256 39.46 -18.99 5.14
N GLN A 257 39.17 -20.10 5.82
CA GLN A 257 38.09 -21.00 5.42
C GLN A 257 36.78 -20.41 5.93
N ILE A 258 36.07 -19.73 5.04
CA ILE A 258 34.73 -19.21 5.32
C ILE A 258 33.78 -20.41 5.34
N LYS A 259 33.31 -20.82 6.52
CA LYS A 259 32.35 -21.91 6.68
C LYS A 259 30.91 -21.39 6.62
N GLY A 260 29.94 -22.23 6.32
CA GLY A 260 28.51 -21.88 6.45
C GLY A 260 28.00 -20.83 5.46
N ILE A 261 28.67 -20.65 4.30
CA ILE A 261 28.08 -19.93 3.17
C ILE A 261 26.91 -20.75 2.61
N ASP A 262 27.10 -22.05 2.42
CA ASP A 262 26.08 -22.96 1.88
C ASP A 262 24.79 -22.95 2.72
N GLU A 263 24.91 -22.89 4.06
CA GLU A 263 23.75 -22.81 4.97
C GLU A 263 23.01 -21.46 4.86
N LEU A 264 23.72 -20.37 4.58
CA LEU A 264 23.11 -19.07 4.33
C LEU A 264 22.41 -19.06 2.97
N GLU A 265 23.02 -19.66 1.94
CA GLU A 265 22.41 -19.82 0.61
C GLU A 265 21.12 -20.64 0.69
N GLU A 266 21.12 -21.74 1.44
CA GLU A 266 19.91 -22.56 1.67
C GLU A 266 18.80 -21.76 2.35
N LYS A 267 19.12 -21.02 3.42
CA LYS A 267 18.15 -20.18 4.13
C LYS A 267 17.58 -19.08 3.25
N ILE A 268 18.41 -18.41 2.46
CA ILE A 268 17.97 -17.37 1.51
C ILE A 268 17.07 -17.99 0.43
N SER A 269 17.43 -19.16 -0.10
CA SER A 269 16.65 -19.89 -1.10
C SER A 269 15.24 -20.23 -0.58
N ASN A 270 15.14 -20.76 0.65
CA ASN A 270 13.85 -21.07 1.28
C ASN A 270 12.96 -19.83 1.42
N VAL A 271 13.56 -18.69 1.76
CA VAL A 271 12.82 -17.43 1.87
C VAL A 271 12.29 -16.95 0.50
N PHE A 272 13.09 -17.07 -0.56
CA PHE A 272 12.61 -16.74 -1.91
C PHE A 272 11.48 -17.66 -2.39
N GLN A 273 11.44 -18.92 -1.94
CA GLN A 273 10.31 -19.81 -2.22
C GLN A 273 9.01 -19.32 -1.57
N THR A 274 9.07 -18.79 -0.34
CA THR A 274 7.91 -18.18 0.33
C THR A 274 7.39 -16.97 -0.45
N VAL A 275 8.27 -16.07 -0.90
CA VAL A 275 7.87 -14.92 -1.72
C VAL A 275 7.25 -15.37 -3.04
N ARG A 276 7.82 -16.40 -3.68
CA ARG A 276 7.29 -16.93 -4.94
C ARG A 276 5.88 -17.50 -4.77
N ALA A 277 5.59 -18.18 -3.66
CA ALA A 277 4.25 -18.70 -3.39
C ALA A 277 3.21 -17.59 -3.29
N ILE A 278 3.54 -16.45 -2.66
CA ILE A 278 2.65 -15.29 -2.53
C ILE A 278 2.37 -14.66 -3.91
N VAL A 279 3.40 -14.53 -4.75
CA VAL A 279 3.26 -13.91 -6.08
C VAL A 279 2.55 -14.82 -7.09
N GLN A 280 2.51 -16.13 -6.86
CA GLN A 280 1.88 -17.11 -7.77
C GLN A 280 0.41 -17.41 -7.44
N ASP A 281 -0.12 -16.91 -6.31
CA ASP A 281 -1.51 -17.16 -5.88
C ASP A 281 -2.54 -16.23 -6.53
N ASP A 282 -2.10 -15.25 -7.34
CA ASP A 282 -2.97 -14.45 -8.20
C ASP A 282 -3.33 -15.25 -9.46
N GLY A 283 -4.16 -16.28 -9.26
CA GLY A 283 -4.82 -17.04 -10.32
C GLY A 283 -5.79 -16.15 -11.11
N ILE A 284 -5.27 -15.42 -12.10
CA ILE A 284 -6.05 -14.95 -13.24
C ILE A 284 -5.87 -15.99 -14.36
N SER A 285 -6.85 -16.88 -14.48
CA SER A 285 -7.19 -17.63 -15.70
C SER A 285 -8.67 -17.49 -15.97
#